data_AF-A0A1M3H001-F1
#
_entry.id   AF-A0A1M3H001-F1
#
_cell.length_a   1.000
_cell.length_b   1.000
_cell.length_c   1.000
_cell.angle_alpha   90.00
_cell.angle_beta   90.00
_cell.angle_gamma   90.00
#
_symmetry.space_group_name_H-M   'P 1'
#
loop_
_entity.id
_entity.type
_entity.pdbx_description
1 polymer ?
#
loop_
_entity_poly.entity_id
_entity_poly.type
_entity_poly.pdbx_seq_one_letter_code
_entity_poly.pdbx_strand_id
1 'polypeptide(L)'
;MNRSQKDHDFLFANDKRLAEISAKSYNTRTADEIDYMQKATGFVNTFAHLSSAEKALYDKAVASGNTAAAEGIAQIALIRQGGEMAGGANGTTYNSRTTEITAANIEKYFRHNIVDPSGNAESKFQALIQFLQNNPVA
;
A
#
# COMPACT_ATOMS: atom_id res chain seq x y z
N MET A 1 -9.35 19.04 9.73
CA MET A 1 -9.37 20.15 8.76
C MET A 1 -9.30 19.54 7.37
N ASN A 2 -10.19 19.90 6.46
CA ASN A 2 -10.08 19.52 5.04
C ASN A 2 -9.69 20.77 4.25
N ARG A 3 -8.74 20.68 3.32
CA ARG A 3 -8.34 21.82 2.49
C ARG A 3 -9.51 22.23 1.57
N SER A 4 -9.64 23.52 1.27
CA SER A 4 -10.68 23.97 0.35
C SER A 4 -10.30 23.63 -1.10
N GLN A 5 -11.28 23.61 -2.01
CA GLN A 5 -11.00 23.39 -3.44
C GLN A 5 -10.02 24.43 -3.99
N LYS A 6 -10.13 25.70 -3.56
CA LYS A 6 -9.19 26.76 -3.96
C LYS A 6 -7.76 26.48 -3.51
N ASP A 7 -7.58 25.91 -2.31
CA ASP A 7 -6.26 25.54 -1.81
C ASP A 7 -5.68 24.36 -2.60
N HIS A 8 -6.52 23.41 -3.00
CA HIS A 8 -6.11 22.33 -3.89
C HIS A 8 -5.71 22.84 -5.27
N ASP A 9 -6.52 23.70 -5.89
CA ASP A 9 -6.24 24.29 -7.20
C ASP A 9 -4.94 25.09 -7.18
N PHE A 10 -4.72 25.90 -6.12
CA PHE A 10 -3.48 26.62 -5.91
C PHE A 10 -2.28 25.68 -5.76
N LEU A 11 -2.41 24.61 -4.97
CA LEU A 11 -1.36 23.62 -4.78
C LEU A 11 -0.98 22.95 -6.12
N PHE A 12 -1.94 22.46 -6.88
CA PHE A 12 -1.69 21.81 -8.16
C PHE A 12 -1.11 22.77 -9.21
N ALA A 13 -1.49 24.05 -9.18
CA ALA A 13 -0.94 25.06 -10.09
C ALA A 13 0.53 25.43 -9.78
N ASN A 14 0.97 25.29 -8.52
CA ASN A 14 2.29 25.73 -8.06
C ASN A 14 3.27 24.59 -7.78
N ASP A 15 2.80 23.36 -7.62
CA ASP A 15 3.62 22.16 -7.45
C ASP A 15 3.58 21.29 -8.73
N LYS A 16 4.58 21.50 -9.60
CA LYS A 16 4.70 20.77 -10.87
C LYS A 16 4.79 19.26 -10.68
N ARG A 17 5.54 18.81 -9.67
CA ARG A 17 5.71 17.38 -9.40
C ARG A 17 4.37 16.76 -8.97
N LEU A 18 3.63 17.45 -8.11
CA LEU A 18 2.30 17.00 -7.71
C LEU A 18 1.36 16.93 -8.91
N ALA A 19 1.34 17.95 -9.77
CA ALA A 19 0.51 17.96 -10.97
C ALA A 19 0.83 16.80 -11.92
N GLU A 20 2.11 16.51 -12.15
CA GLU A 20 2.57 15.38 -12.97
C GLU A 20 2.13 14.03 -12.38
N ILE A 21 2.29 13.83 -11.07
CA ILE A 21 1.86 12.61 -10.38
C ILE A 21 0.33 12.46 -10.45
N SER A 22 -0.40 13.55 -10.22
CA SER A 22 -1.87 13.54 -10.24
C SER A 22 -2.46 13.24 -11.61
N ALA A 23 -1.77 13.59 -12.69
CA ALA A 23 -2.17 13.24 -14.05
C ALA A 23 -2.00 11.74 -14.39
N LYS A 24 -1.19 11.00 -13.64
CA LYS A 24 -1.02 9.54 -13.83
C LYS A 24 -2.23 8.76 -13.32
N SER A 25 -2.50 7.62 -13.96
CA SER A 25 -3.43 6.62 -13.42
C SER A 25 -2.93 6.11 -12.07
N TYR A 26 -3.84 5.96 -11.10
CA TYR A 26 -3.48 5.61 -9.72
C TYR A 26 -2.61 4.33 -9.63
N ASN A 27 -2.96 3.30 -10.40
CA ASN A 27 -2.27 2.02 -10.44
C ASN A 27 -0.89 2.03 -11.12
N THR A 28 -0.46 3.17 -11.66
CA THR A 28 0.85 3.34 -12.30
C THR A 28 1.84 4.15 -11.47
N ARG A 29 1.38 4.69 -10.34
CA ARG A 29 2.20 5.54 -9.47
C ARG A 29 3.14 4.66 -8.65
N THR A 30 4.36 5.14 -8.44
CA THR A 30 5.30 4.48 -7.52
C THR A 30 4.94 4.76 -6.06
N ALA A 31 5.53 3.99 -5.15
CA ALA A 31 5.39 4.18 -3.71
C ALA A 31 5.77 5.59 -3.27
N ASP A 32 6.86 6.14 -3.83
CA ASP A 32 7.32 7.49 -3.51
C ASP A 32 6.42 8.58 -4.10
N GLU A 33 5.78 8.32 -5.24
CA GLU A 33 4.78 9.24 -5.81
C GLU A 33 3.50 9.27 -4.98
N ILE A 34 3.05 8.12 -4.48
CA ILE A 34 1.92 8.03 -3.55
C ILE A 34 2.24 8.76 -2.25
N ASP A 35 3.41 8.51 -1.66
CA ASP A 35 3.89 9.18 -0.44
C ASP A 35 3.93 10.70 -0.62
N TYR A 36 4.53 11.17 -1.71
CA TYR A 36 4.61 12.59 -2.02
C TYR A 36 3.23 13.21 -2.17
N MET A 37 2.36 12.61 -2.98
CA MET A 37 1.01 13.11 -3.22
C MET A 37 0.22 13.20 -1.91
N GLN A 38 0.20 12.14 -1.11
CA GLN A 38 -0.55 12.11 0.15
C GLN A 38 -0.05 13.16 1.14
N LYS A 39 1.27 13.34 1.28
CA LYS A 39 1.84 14.43 2.10
C LYS A 39 1.48 15.81 1.57
N ALA A 40 1.65 16.02 0.26
CA ALA A 40 1.44 17.33 -0.35
C ALA A 40 -0.02 17.78 -0.25
N THR A 41 -0.99 16.88 -0.40
CA THR A 41 -2.42 17.19 -0.32
C THR A 41 -3.00 17.08 1.10
N GLY A 42 -2.23 16.62 2.09
CA GLY A 42 -2.65 16.48 3.48
C GLY A 42 -3.48 15.23 3.79
N PHE A 43 -3.37 14.17 2.97
CA PHE A 43 -3.93 12.85 3.28
C PHE A 43 -3.00 12.03 4.18
N VAL A 44 -3.56 11.00 4.80
CA VAL A 44 -2.78 9.98 5.51
C VAL A 44 -1.79 9.37 4.53
N ASN A 45 -0.50 9.37 4.90
CA ASN A 45 0.55 8.76 4.10
C ASN A 45 0.55 7.24 4.28
N THR A 46 -0.29 6.54 3.51
CA THR A 46 -0.53 5.10 3.63
C THR A 46 0.76 4.29 3.63
N PHE A 47 1.78 4.71 2.87
CA PHE A 47 3.03 3.96 2.70
C PHE A 47 4.14 4.36 3.68
N ALA A 48 3.82 5.18 4.70
CA ALA A 48 4.77 5.65 5.71
C ALA A 48 5.46 4.51 6.49
N HIS A 49 4.78 3.38 6.64
CA HIS A 49 5.24 2.22 7.42
C HIS A 49 5.73 1.07 6.55
N LEU A 50 5.97 1.31 5.26
CA LEU A 50 6.70 0.37 4.41
C LEU A 50 8.20 0.69 4.48
N SER A 51 9.01 -0.35 4.64
CA SER A 51 10.45 -0.27 4.47
C SER A 51 10.82 0.05 3.02
N SER A 52 12.05 0.47 2.77
CA SER A 52 12.54 0.71 1.40
C SER A 52 12.43 -0.52 0.50
N ALA A 53 12.65 -1.72 1.04
CA ALA A 53 12.51 -2.97 0.29
C ALA A 53 11.05 -3.26 -0.08
N GLU A 54 10.11 -2.98 0.81
CA GLU A 54 8.68 -3.18 0.56
C GLU A 54 8.12 -2.14 -0.42
N LYS A 55 8.63 -0.91 -0.38
CA LYS A 55 8.35 0.10 -1.42
C LYS A 55 8.87 -0.33 -2.79
N ALA A 56 10.10 -0.85 -2.84
CA ALA A 56 10.66 -1.39 -4.09
C ALA A 56 9.87 -2.61 -4.60
N LEU A 57 9.37 -3.46 -3.71
CA LEU A 57 8.48 -4.57 -4.05
C LEU A 57 7.17 -4.06 -4.67
N TYR A 58 6.57 -3.00 -4.10
CA TYR A 58 5.40 -2.35 -4.67
C TYR A 58 5.67 -1.80 -6.06
N ASP A 59 6.77 -1.05 -6.24
CA ASP A 59 7.15 -0.48 -7.52
C ASP A 59 7.41 -1.56 -8.58
N LYS A 60 7.99 -2.69 -8.17
CA LYS A 60 8.18 -3.86 -9.04
C LYS A 60 6.84 -4.45 -9.48
N ALA A 61 5.88 -4.59 -8.57
CA ALA A 61 4.53 -5.07 -8.92
C ALA A 61 3.84 -4.13 -9.91
N VAL A 62 3.90 -2.82 -9.67
CA VAL A 62 3.39 -1.77 -10.59
C VAL A 62 4.06 -1.87 -11.96
N ALA A 63 5.40 -1.91 -12.01
CA ALA A 63 6.16 -1.98 -13.26
C ALA A 63 5.88 -3.25 -14.07
N SER A 64 5.55 -4.36 -13.40
CA SER A 64 5.15 -5.61 -14.05
C SER A 64 3.70 -5.64 -14.54
N GLY A 65 2.91 -4.58 -14.27
CA GLY A 65 1.48 -4.55 -14.55
C GLY A 65 0.63 -5.41 -13.61
N ASN A 66 1.23 -6.04 -12.58
CA ASN A 66 0.52 -6.85 -11.60
C ASN A 66 -0.19 -5.96 -10.57
N THR A 67 -1.26 -5.32 -11.02
CA THR A 67 -2.05 -4.36 -10.23
C THR A 67 -2.63 -5.02 -8.98
N ALA A 68 -3.08 -6.27 -9.06
CA ALA A 68 -3.61 -7.00 -7.92
C ALA A 68 -2.55 -7.23 -6.82
N ALA A 69 -1.32 -7.58 -7.17
CA ALA A 69 -0.23 -7.71 -6.20
C ALA A 69 0.15 -6.36 -5.57
N ALA A 70 0.23 -5.30 -6.38
CA ALA A 70 0.48 -3.95 -5.90
C ALA A 70 -0.61 -3.49 -4.91
N GLU A 71 -1.88 -3.77 -5.21
CA GLU A 71 -2.99 -3.49 -4.31
C GLU A 71 -2.96 -4.35 -3.03
N GLY A 72 -2.47 -5.59 -3.10
CA GLY A 72 -2.22 -6.42 -1.92
C GLY A 72 -1.20 -5.77 -0.96
N ILE A 73 -0.12 -5.19 -1.50
CA ILE A 73 0.86 -4.44 -0.70
C ILE A 73 0.23 -3.17 -0.12
N ALA A 74 -0.60 -2.47 -0.90
CA ALA A 74 -1.32 -1.29 -0.42
C ALA A 74 -2.30 -1.62 0.72
N GLN A 75 -2.92 -2.81 0.71
CA GLN A 75 -3.74 -3.30 1.81
C GLN A 75 -2.92 -3.56 3.08
N ILE A 76 -1.73 -4.15 2.95
CA ILE A 76 -0.80 -4.31 4.09
C ILE A 76 -0.40 -2.94 4.64
N ALA A 77 -0.09 -1.98 3.77
CA ALA A 77 0.23 -0.62 4.17
C ALA A 77 -0.93 0.05 4.93
N LEU A 78 -2.18 -0.20 4.51
CA LEU A 78 -3.37 0.24 5.25
C LEU A 78 -3.50 -0.43 6.62
N ILE A 79 -3.28 -1.75 6.71
CA ILE A 79 -3.29 -2.48 8.00
C ILE A 79 -2.27 -1.84 8.97
N ARG A 80 -1.07 -1.51 8.48
CA ARG A 80 -0.01 -0.87 9.27
C ARG A 80 -0.37 0.52 9.80
N GLN A 81 -1.33 1.20 9.18
CA GLN A 81 -1.86 2.46 9.70
C GLN A 81 -2.70 2.28 10.96
N GLY A 82 -3.27 1.09 11.17
CA GLY A 82 -4.02 0.76 12.39
C GLY A 82 -3.17 0.72 13.67
N GLY A 83 -1.84 0.74 13.55
CA GLY A 83 -0.91 0.72 14.67
C GLY A 83 -0.08 -0.57 14.72
N GLU A 84 0.71 -0.72 15.77
CA GLU A 84 1.64 -1.85 15.90
C GLU A 84 0.92 -3.17 16.12
N MET A 85 -0.08 -3.24 16.99
CA MET A 85 -0.75 -4.49 17.32
C MET A 85 -1.94 -4.76 16.40
N ALA A 86 -1.87 -5.85 15.64
CA ALA A 86 -2.94 -6.31 14.73
C ALA A 86 -3.31 -7.78 15.02
N GLY A 87 -4.51 -8.19 14.58
CA GLY A 87 -5.01 -9.55 14.77
C GLY A 87 -4.52 -10.51 13.69
N GLY A 88 -4.11 -11.71 14.07
CA GLY A 88 -3.72 -12.79 13.18
C GLY A 88 -4.73 -13.95 13.18
N ALA A 89 -4.34 -15.06 12.54
CA ALA A 89 -5.12 -16.29 12.59
C ALA A 89 -5.36 -16.77 14.03
N ASN A 90 -6.51 -17.40 14.26
CA ASN A 90 -6.84 -18.09 15.52
C ASN A 90 -6.72 -17.23 16.79
N GLY A 91 -7.01 -15.92 16.69
CA GLY A 91 -6.96 -15.00 17.83
C GLY A 91 -5.55 -14.60 18.27
N THR A 92 -4.53 -14.92 17.47
CA THR A 92 -3.16 -14.43 17.71
C THR A 92 -3.06 -12.92 17.43
N THR A 93 -2.00 -12.29 17.93
CA THR A 93 -1.63 -10.91 17.56
C THR A 93 -0.19 -10.88 17.06
N TYR A 94 0.13 -9.85 16.28
CA TYR A 94 1.46 -9.64 15.72
C TYR A 94 1.75 -8.14 15.57
N ASN A 95 3.02 -7.78 15.42
CA ASN A 95 3.39 -6.40 15.14
C ASN A 95 3.26 -6.13 13.63
N SER A 96 2.21 -5.42 13.21
CA SER A 96 1.92 -5.18 11.80
C SER A 96 3.02 -4.36 11.11
N ARG A 97 3.64 -3.43 11.84
CA ARG A 97 4.64 -2.48 11.30
C ARG A 97 6.00 -3.11 11.07
N THR A 98 6.36 -4.13 11.84
CA THR A 98 7.67 -4.78 11.76
C THR A 98 7.63 -6.17 11.14
N THR A 99 6.45 -6.80 11.05
CA THR A 99 6.31 -8.11 10.39
C THR A 99 6.50 -7.96 8.90
N GLU A 100 7.46 -8.71 8.35
CA GLU A 100 7.83 -8.66 6.93
C GLU A 100 6.71 -9.13 6.01
N ILE A 101 6.63 -8.52 4.82
CA ILE A 101 5.74 -8.94 3.73
C ILE A 101 6.34 -10.17 3.04
N THR A 102 5.98 -11.35 3.55
CA THR A 102 6.31 -12.65 2.96
C THR A 102 5.03 -13.44 2.72
N ALA A 103 5.06 -14.42 1.80
CA ALA A 103 3.90 -15.28 1.54
C ALA A 103 3.39 -15.96 2.83
N ALA A 104 4.30 -16.48 3.66
CA ALA A 104 3.95 -17.12 4.93
C ALA A 104 3.31 -16.15 5.94
N ASN A 105 3.82 -14.92 6.04
CA ASN A 105 3.25 -13.91 6.95
C ASN A 105 1.91 -13.36 6.44
N ILE A 106 1.71 -13.26 5.11
CA ILE A 106 0.43 -12.87 4.55
C ILE A 106 -0.64 -13.91 4.91
N GLU A 107 -0.32 -15.18 4.71
CA GLU A 107 -1.18 -16.31 5.05
C GLU A 107 -1.53 -16.36 6.53
N LYS A 108 -0.55 -16.17 7.41
CA LYS A 108 -0.73 -16.32 8.85
C LYS A 108 -1.33 -15.08 9.53
N TYR A 109 -1.05 -13.89 9.00
CA TYR A 109 -1.28 -12.63 9.69
C TYR A 109 -2.08 -11.63 8.86
N PHE A 110 -1.54 -11.12 7.76
CA PHE A 110 -2.12 -9.95 7.10
C PHE A 110 -3.52 -10.18 6.55
N ARG A 111 -3.78 -11.32 5.90
CA ARG A 111 -5.07 -11.59 5.24
C ARG A 111 -6.28 -11.61 6.18
N HIS A 112 -6.05 -11.78 7.49
CA HIS A 112 -7.11 -11.81 8.51
C HIS A 112 -7.56 -10.43 9.01
N ASN A 113 -6.88 -9.35 8.58
CA ASN A 113 -7.15 -8.00 9.08
C ASN A 113 -8.17 -7.22 8.24
N ILE A 114 -8.66 -7.78 7.13
CA ILE A 114 -9.65 -7.14 6.27
C ILE A 114 -10.87 -8.06 6.17
N VAL A 115 -12.00 -7.60 6.71
CA VAL A 115 -13.29 -8.28 6.56
C VAL A 115 -13.94 -7.78 5.28
N ASP A 116 -13.84 -8.56 4.21
CA ASP A 116 -14.43 -8.25 2.91
C ASP A 116 -15.23 -9.46 2.38
N PRO A 117 -16.57 -9.43 2.47
CA PRO A 117 -17.42 -10.55 2.04
C PRO A 117 -17.41 -10.76 0.52
N SER A 118 -16.92 -9.79 -0.28
CA SER A 118 -16.81 -9.94 -1.73
C SER A 118 -15.62 -10.79 -2.17
N GLY A 119 -14.66 -11.04 -1.27
CA GLY A 119 -13.41 -11.74 -1.58
C GLY A 119 -12.40 -10.93 -2.39
N ASN A 120 -12.64 -9.63 -2.61
CA ASN A 120 -11.74 -8.77 -3.36
C ASN A 120 -10.43 -8.49 -2.61
N ALA A 121 -10.47 -8.35 -1.28
CA ALA A 121 -9.25 -8.27 -0.48
C ALA A 121 -8.46 -9.57 -0.51
N GLU A 122 -9.15 -10.70 -0.37
CA GLU A 122 -8.53 -12.02 -0.43
C GLU A 122 -7.83 -12.26 -1.77
N SER A 123 -8.47 -11.94 -2.90
CA SER A 123 -7.87 -12.14 -4.23
C SER A 123 -6.58 -11.33 -4.42
N LYS A 124 -6.47 -10.14 -3.81
CA LYS A 124 -5.26 -9.30 -3.86
C LYS A 124 -4.14 -9.86 -2.98
N PHE A 125 -4.46 -10.40 -1.80
CA PHE A 125 -3.48 -11.12 -1.00
C PHE A 125 -2.96 -12.37 -1.71
N GLN A 126 -3.84 -13.12 -2.38
CA GLN A 126 -3.43 -14.28 -3.20
C GLN A 126 -2.55 -13.87 -4.38
N ALA A 127 -2.89 -12.79 -5.09
CA ALA A 127 -2.04 -12.26 -6.16
C ALA A 127 -0.66 -11.84 -5.65
N LEU A 128 -0.59 -11.22 -4.46
CA LEU A 128 0.67 -10.85 -3.82
C LEU A 128 1.50 -12.08 -3.40
N ILE A 129 0.86 -13.10 -2.83
CA ILE A 129 1.53 -14.36 -2.47
C ILE A 129 2.16 -14.99 -3.71
N GLN A 130 1.41 -15.11 -4.81
CA GLN A 130 1.91 -15.64 -6.07
C GLN A 130 3.05 -14.78 -6.64
N PHE A 131 2.91 -13.46 -6.57
CA PHE A 131 3.95 -12.53 -7.01
C PHE A 131 5.25 -12.72 -6.24
N LEU A 132 5.19 -12.87 -4.92
CA LEU A 132 6.33 -13.12 -4.05
C LEU A 132 7.00 -14.46 -4.33
N GLN A 133 6.22 -15.52 -4.59
CA GLN A 133 6.75 -16.83 -4.96
C GLN A 133 7.51 -16.80 -6.29
N ASN A 134 7.04 -16.00 -7.25
CA ASN A 134 7.68 -15.81 -8.56
C ASN A 134 8.83 -14.79 -8.52
N ASN A 135 8.96 -14.05 -7.42
CA ASN A 135 9.98 -13.03 -7.20
C ASN A 135 10.59 -13.18 -5.81
N PRO A 136 11.27 -14.32 -5.53
CA PRO A 136 11.84 -14.55 -4.22
C PRO A 136 12.80 -13.41 -3.87
N VAL A 137 12.66 -12.90 -2.64
CA VAL A 137 13.61 -11.94 -2.09
C VAL A 137 14.93 -12.70 -1.91
N ALA A 138 15.99 -12.21 -2.55
CA ALA A 138 17.32 -12.81 -2.50
C ALA A 138 17.97 -12.62 -1.12
#